data_AF-A0A8S3I5Q1-F1
#
_entry.id   AF-A0A8S3I5Q1-F1
#
_cell.length_a   1.000
_cell.length_b   1.000
_cell.length_c   1.000
_cell.angle_alpha   90.00
_cell.angle_beta   90.00
_cell.angle_gamma   90.00
#
_symmetry.space_group_name_H-M   'P 1'
#
loop_
_entity.id
_entity.type
_entity.pdbx_description
1 polymer ?
#
loop_
_entity_poly.entity_id
_entity_poly.type
_entity_poly.pdbx_seq_one_letter_code
_entity_poly.pdbx_strand_id
1 'polypeptide(L)'
;IHNLNRLKRIESEGANIAGKICSLQSAKYVSLTEKISKRIADNDRWFSLEFFPPRTPSGAANLIGCFDRMAAGRPLFCDITWHPAGDPAGNKETSSMMIANTMLNYCGIDTMLHITCYGAKKTAMLEYLYKAKDCGIRSLLALRGDPHVGEEWNPAKSDFRYALDLVKFIRKHFGDYFVICVAGYPQGHPDSTSYEDDLGYLKEKIDCGADFIITQLFFQAETFIKFESDCRSIGIKCPIIPGILPIQGYASLRNIVRLAKLDVP
;
A
#
# COMPACT_ATOMS: atom_id res chain seq x y z
N ILE A 1 1.70 57.96 15.78
CA ILE A 1 0.83 56.97 16.48
C ILE A 1 0.26 55.92 15.51
N HIS A 2 -0.23 56.30 14.33
CA HIS A 2 -0.87 55.36 13.38
C HIS A 2 0.07 54.27 12.79
N ASN A 3 1.36 54.55 12.55
CA ASN A 3 2.31 53.57 12.00
C ASN A 3 2.79 52.51 13.01
N LEU A 4 2.87 52.83 14.31
CA LEU A 4 3.28 51.88 15.36
C LEU A 4 2.25 50.77 15.59
N ASN A 5 0.96 51.08 15.43
CA ASN A 5 -0.10 50.08 15.56
C ASN A 5 -0.14 49.10 14.39
N ARG A 6 0.34 49.50 13.20
CA ARG A 6 0.42 48.63 12.02
C ARG A 6 1.58 47.63 12.13
N LEU A 7 2.73 48.08 12.64
CA LEU A 7 3.89 47.22 12.92
C LEU A 7 3.59 46.16 13.98
N LYS A 8 2.94 46.55 15.09
CA LYS A 8 2.53 45.59 16.14
C LYS A 8 1.53 44.54 15.64
N ARG A 9 0.65 44.90 14.69
CA ARG A 9 -0.29 43.95 14.06
C ARG A 9 0.44 42.93 13.20
N ILE A 10 1.40 43.37 12.38
CA ILE A 10 2.22 42.50 11.52
C ILE A 10 3.09 41.56 12.37
N GLU A 11 3.67 42.04 13.46
CA GLU A 11 4.42 41.19 14.41
C GLU A 11 3.51 40.16 15.10
N SER A 12 2.28 40.54 15.49
CA SER A 12 1.30 39.63 16.10
C SER A 12 0.78 38.57 15.11
N GLU A 13 0.60 38.94 13.84
CA GLU A 13 0.20 38.02 12.77
C GLU A 13 1.37 37.09 12.41
N GLY A 14 2.60 37.60 12.34
CA GLY A 14 3.82 36.81 12.14
C GLY A 14 4.07 35.81 13.28
N ALA A 15 3.85 36.20 14.54
CA ALA A 15 3.95 35.32 15.70
C ALA A 15 2.85 34.24 15.72
N ASN A 16 1.63 34.56 15.25
CA ASN A 16 0.52 33.59 15.15
C ASN A 16 0.74 32.59 14.00
N ILE A 17 1.32 33.04 12.89
CA ILE A 17 1.73 32.18 11.77
C ILE A 17 2.91 31.29 12.19
N ALA A 18 3.92 31.83 12.86
CA ALA A 18 5.03 31.06 13.42
C ALA A 18 4.56 30.05 14.48
N GLY A 19 3.60 30.43 15.33
CA GLY A 19 2.96 29.54 16.30
C GLY A 19 2.16 28.40 15.65
N LYS A 20 1.44 28.70 14.55
CA LYS A 20 0.76 27.67 13.75
C LYS A 20 1.75 26.76 13.03
N ILE A 21 2.82 27.30 12.45
CA ILE A 21 3.90 26.51 11.81
C ILE A 21 4.60 25.63 12.84
N CYS A 22 4.89 26.15 14.05
CA CYS A 22 5.48 25.39 15.15
C CYS A 22 4.53 24.29 15.65
N SER A 23 3.21 24.53 15.67
CA SER A 23 2.21 23.52 16.02
C SER A 23 2.02 22.43 14.95
N LEU A 24 2.27 22.76 13.68
CA LEU A 24 2.30 21.80 12.57
C LEU A 24 3.57 20.94 12.59
N GLN A 25 4.68 21.48 13.09
CA GLN A 25 5.96 20.77 13.26
C GLN A 25 5.97 19.77 14.43
N SER A 26 4.94 19.72 15.28
CA SER A 26 4.87 18.81 16.42
C SER A 26 3.75 17.76 16.34
N ALA A 27 3.05 17.64 15.20
CA ALA A 27 2.08 16.58 15.02
C ALA A 27 2.83 15.24 14.94
N LYS A 28 2.79 14.46 16.02
CA LYS A 28 3.34 13.10 16.07
C LYS A 28 2.73 12.31 14.90
N TYR A 29 3.58 11.77 14.03
CA TYR A 29 3.14 10.86 12.98
C TYR A 29 2.38 9.68 13.60
N VAL A 30 1.16 9.45 13.15
CA VAL A 30 0.33 8.29 13.52
C VAL A 30 0.45 7.29 12.40
N SER A 31 0.89 6.07 12.71
CA SER A 31 1.11 5.05 11.69
C SER A 31 -0.20 4.56 11.08
N LEU A 32 -0.16 4.04 9.86
CA LEU A 32 -1.35 3.47 9.23
C LEU A 32 -1.95 2.33 10.08
N THR A 33 -1.11 1.48 10.67
CA THR A 33 -1.56 0.42 11.58
C THR A 33 -2.27 0.98 12.82
N GLU A 34 -1.77 2.06 13.42
CA GLU A 34 -2.44 2.73 14.54
C GLU A 34 -3.80 3.31 14.12
N LYS A 35 -3.87 3.94 12.93
CA LYS A 35 -5.12 4.46 12.38
C LYS A 35 -6.15 3.34 12.17
N ILE A 36 -5.74 2.22 11.57
CA ILE A 36 -6.59 1.04 11.35
C ILE A 36 -7.08 0.48 12.69
N SER A 37 -6.16 0.20 13.62
CA SER A 37 -6.50 -0.36 14.94
C SER A 37 -7.44 0.54 15.72
N LYS A 38 -7.24 1.87 15.66
CA LYS A 38 -8.15 2.83 16.27
C LYS A 38 -9.56 2.75 15.68
N ARG A 39 -9.70 2.77 14.35
CA ARG A 39 -11.01 2.67 13.71
C ARG A 39 -11.73 1.36 14.03
N ILE A 40 -10.99 0.25 14.08
CA ILE A 40 -11.53 -1.05 14.49
C ILE A 40 -12.02 -1.00 15.95
N ALA A 41 -11.21 -0.47 16.87
CA ALA A 41 -11.58 -0.35 18.28
C ALA A 41 -12.80 0.55 18.51
N ASP A 42 -12.90 1.64 17.75
CA ASP A 42 -14.02 2.59 17.81
C ASP A 42 -15.27 2.08 17.07
N ASN A 43 -15.20 0.90 16.42
CA ASN A 43 -16.22 0.36 15.51
C ASN A 43 -16.64 1.36 14.40
N ASP A 44 -15.69 2.19 13.98
CA ASP A 44 -15.85 3.17 12.92
C ASP A 44 -15.55 2.52 11.56
N ARG A 45 -16.47 2.67 10.60
CA ARG A 45 -16.33 2.06 9.28
C ARG A 45 -15.50 2.96 8.37
N TRP A 46 -14.65 2.35 7.57
CA TRP A 46 -13.74 3.05 6.68
C TRP A 46 -13.54 2.24 5.40
N PHE A 47 -12.94 2.87 4.41
CA PHE A 47 -12.59 2.23 3.14
C PHE A 47 -11.20 2.72 2.68
N SER A 48 -10.60 1.95 1.79
CA SER A 48 -9.40 2.31 1.04
C SER A 48 -9.65 2.13 -0.46
N LEU A 49 -8.77 2.69 -1.29
CA LEU A 49 -8.89 2.63 -2.75
C LEU A 49 -7.53 2.28 -3.38
N GLU A 50 -7.52 1.23 -4.21
CA GLU A 50 -6.35 0.81 -4.99
C GLU A 50 -6.39 1.40 -6.41
N PHE A 51 -5.26 1.94 -6.86
CA PHE A 51 -5.12 2.52 -8.20
C PHE A 51 -3.93 1.95 -8.95
N PHE A 52 -4.12 1.79 -10.26
CA PHE A 52 -3.05 1.42 -11.18
C PHE A 52 -2.38 2.67 -11.76
N PRO A 53 -1.04 2.70 -11.81
CA PRO A 53 -0.32 3.76 -12.49
C PRO A 53 -0.69 3.76 -13.98
N PRO A 54 -0.98 4.93 -14.58
CA PRO A 54 -1.39 5.02 -15.97
C PRO A 54 -0.19 4.83 -16.89
N ARG A 55 -0.45 4.42 -18.14
CA ARG A 55 0.61 4.21 -19.14
C ARG A 55 0.96 5.45 -19.95
N THR A 56 0.21 6.54 -19.80
CA THR A 56 0.39 7.77 -20.58
C THR A 56 0.43 9.01 -19.68
N PRO A 57 1.15 10.07 -20.11
CA PRO A 57 1.10 11.41 -19.50
C PRO A 57 -0.30 11.95 -19.23
N SER A 58 -1.16 11.89 -20.25
CA SER A 58 -2.55 12.33 -20.14
C SER A 58 -3.35 11.50 -19.13
N GLY A 59 -3.06 10.20 -19.04
CA GLY A 59 -3.62 9.33 -18.02
C GLY A 59 -3.18 9.71 -16.61
N ALA A 60 -1.91 10.10 -16.42
CA ALA A 60 -1.38 10.59 -15.15
C ALA A 60 -2.09 11.87 -14.69
N ALA A 61 -2.23 12.85 -15.59
CA ALA A 61 -2.97 14.08 -15.30
C ALA A 61 -4.45 13.81 -14.93
N ASN A 62 -5.12 12.92 -15.68
CA ASN A 62 -6.50 12.54 -15.40
C ASN A 62 -6.65 11.81 -14.06
N LEU A 63 -5.68 10.98 -13.70
CA LEU A 63 -5.67 10.23 -12.45
C LEU A 63 -5.50 11.17 -11.24
N ILE A 64 -4.66 12.19 -11.35
CA ILE A 64 -4.52 13.22 -10.30
C ILE A 64 -5.86 13.92 -10.06
N GLY A 65 -6.56 14.33 -11.12
CA GLY A 65 -7.91 14.90 -10.98
C GLY A 65 -8.92 13.90 -10.38
N CYS A 66 -8.71 12.60 -10.54
CA CYS A 66 -9.49 11.57 -9.85
C CYS A 66 -9.19 11.53 -8.35
N PHE A 67 -7.92 11.63 -7.95
CA PHE A 67 -7.53 11.65 -6.54
C PHE A 67 -8.20 12.78 -5.77
N ASP A 68 -8.24 13.98 -6.33
CA ASP A 68 -8.90 15.14 -5.70
C ASP A 68 -10.40 14.90 -5.47
N ARG A 69 -11.08 14.27 -6.45
CA ARG A 69 -12.50 13.91 -6.29
C ARG A 69 -12.70 12.81 -5.26
N MET A 70 -11.84 11.78 -5.26
CA MET A 70 -11.95 10.66 -4.32
C MET A 70 -11.54 11.05 -2.90
N ALA A 71 -10.68 12.06 -2.73
CA ALA A 71 -10.32 12.62 -1.43
C ALA A 71 -11.54 13.15 -0.66
N ALA A 72 -12.58 13.61 -1.36
CA ALA A 72 -13.84 14.05 -0.75
C ALA A 72 -14.55 12.92 0.02
N GLY A 73 -14.36 11.66 -0.39
CA GLY A 73 -14.86 10.48 0.31
C GLY A 73 -14.09 10.16 1.60
N ARG A 74 -12.93 10.79 1.83
CA ARG A 74 -12.04 10.57 2.98
C ARG A 74 -11.66 9.08 3.17
N PRO A 75 -11.04 8.44 2.15
CA PRO A 75 -10.47 7.11 2.33
C PRO A 75 -9.47 7.12 3.49
N LEU A 76 -9.39 6.03 4.24
CA LEU A 76 -8.41 5.90 5.32
C LEU A 76 -6.98 5.91 4.76
N PHE A 77 -6.79 5.26 3.60
CA PHE A 77 -5.59 5.29 2.79
C PHE A 77 -5.95 4.94 1.35
N CYS A 78 -5.06 5.25 0.43
CA CYS A 78 -5.09 4.78 -0.94
C CYS A 78 -3.79 4.05 -1.25
N ASP A 79 -3.81 3.16 -2.23
CA ASP A 79 -2.64 2.39 -2.61
C ASP A 79 -2.37 2.38 -4.11
N ILE A 80 -1.08 2.40 -4.45
CA ILE A 80 -0.60 2.47 -5.83
C ILE A 80 0.11 1.17 -6.17
N THR A 81 -0.39 0.49 -7.20
CA THR A 81 0.14 -0.81 -7.62
C THR A 81 1.52 -0.70 -8.25
N TRP A 82 2.24 -1.82 -8.26
CA TRP A 82 3.62 -1.91 -8.73
C TRP A 82 3.77 -3.03 -9.76
N HIS A 83 4.17 -2.66 -10.97
CA HIS A 83 4.43 -3.64 -12.02
C HIS A 83 5.76 -3.34 -12.73
N PRO A 84 6.75 -4.25 -12.74
CA PRO A 84 8.09 -4.00 -13.27
C PRO A 84 8.12 -3.48 -14.71
N ALA A 85 7.19 -3.94 -15.57
CA ALA A 85 7.10 -3.49 -16.97
C ALA A 85 6.77 -1.99 -17.13
N GLY A 86 6.32 -1.31 -16.07
CA GLY A 86 5.99 0.11 -16.08
C GLY A 86 7.11 1.06 -15.64
N ASP A 87 8.33 0.55 -15.41
CA ASP A 87 9.40 1.32 -14.74
C ASP A 87 8.91 1.96 -13.42
N PRO A 88 8.37 1.15 -12.49
CA PRO A 88 7.58 1.64 -11.36
C PRO A 88 8.42 2.45 -10.34
N ALA A 89 9.73 2.18 -10.29
CA ALA A 89 10.69 2.92 -9.48
C ALA A 89 11.23 4.20 -10.16
N GLY A 90 10.94 4.40 -11.45
CA GLY A 90 11.50 5.49 -12.25
C GLY A 90 11.02 6.88 -11.85
N ASN A 91 11.50 7.88 -12.57
CA ASN A 91 11.14 9.30 -12.39
C ASN A 91 10.06 9.79 -13.37
N LYS A 92 9.52 8.89 -14.20
CA LYS A 92 8.43 9.24 -15.12
C LYS A 92 7.17 9.55 -14.32
N GLU A 93 6.39 10.52 -14.77
CA GLU A 93 5.08 10.86 -14.17
C GLU A 93 4.09 9.69 -14.16
N THR A 94 4.34 8.67 -14.99
CA THR A 94 3.57 7.42 -15.04
C THR A 94 4.09 6.33 -14.09
N SER A 95 5.20 6.54 -13.37
CA SER A 95 5.75 5.52 -12.47
C SER A 95 4.93 5.41 -11.19
N SER A 96 4.85 4.20 -10.62
CA SER A 96 4.20 3.97 -9.32
C SER A 96 4.73 4.90 -8.24
N MET A 97 6.06 5.10 -8.19
CA MET A 97 6.72 5.97 -7.24
C MET A 97 6.28 7.43 -7.38
N MET A 98 6.21 7.97 -8.60
CA MET A 98 5.80 9.36 -8.82
C MET A 98 4.31 9.58 -8.57
N ILE A 99 3.46 8.61 -8.95
CA ILE A 99 2.02 8.66 -8.66
C ILE A 99 1.77 8.62 -7.14
N ALA A 100 2.45 7.72 -6.41
CA ALA A 100 2.34 7.64 -4.95
C ALA A 100 2.85 8.90 -4.26
N ASN A 101 4.00 9.43 -4.70
CA ASN A 101 4.52 10.71 -4.23
C ASN A 101 3.54 11.87 -4.46
N THR A 102 2.87 11.87 -5.62
CA THR A 102 1.89 12.90 -5.96
C THR A 102 0.66 12.82 -5.05
N MET A 103 0.11 11.63 -4.88
CA MET A 103 -1.04 11.38 -4.00
C MET A 103 -0.74 11.78 -2.55
N LEU A 104 0.44 11.44 -2.04
CA LEU A 104 0.84 11.78 -0.68
C LEU A 104 1.07 13.28 -0.50
N ASN A 105 1.95 13.88 -1.32
CA ASN A 105 2.47 15.22 -1.06
C ASN A 105 1.60 16.35 -1.64
N TYR A 106 0.77 16.07 -2.65
CA TYR A 106 -0.07 17.09 -3.30
C TYR A 106 -1.56 16.90 -3.03
N CYS A 107 -2.04 15.66 -2.93
CA CYS A 107 -3.44 15.37 -2.57
C CYS A 107 -3.65 15.18 -1.05
N GLY A 108 -2.57 15.00 -0.27
CA GLY A 108 -2.65 14.85 1.18
C GLY A 108 -3.30 13.56 1.66
N ILE A 109 -3.28 12.51 0.84
CA ILE A 109 -3.90 11.22 1.14
C ILE A 109 -2.82 10.26 1.67
N ASP A 110 -3.09 9.59 2.80
CA ASP A 110 -2.22 8.50 3.28
C ASP A 110 -2.05 7.45 2.18
N THR A 111 -0.81 7.25 1.76
CA THR A 111 -0.51 6.45 0.56
C THR A 111 0.33 5.23 0.92
N MET A 112 -0.15 4.05 0.50
CA MET A 112 0.62 2.81 0.54
C MET A 112 1.16 2.48 -0.85
N LEU A 113 2.46 2.24 -0.96
CA LEU A 113 3.09 1.86 -2.22
C LEU A 113 3.28 0.35 -2.29
N HIS A 114 2.78 -0.29 -3.33
CA HIS A 114 3.11 -1.69 -3.59
C HIS A 114 4.60 -1.81 -3.96
N ILE A 115 5.23 -2.92 -3.60
CA ILE A 115 6.60 -3.20 -4.01
C ILE A 115 6.77 -4.71 -4.19
N THR A 116 7.23 -5.11 -5.39
CA THR A 116 7.46 -6.51 -5.75
C THR A 116 8.95 -6.84 -5.78
N CYS A 117 9.35 -7.99 -5.27
CA CYS A 117 10.77 -8.39 -5.23
C CYS A 117 11.22 -9.32 -6.36
N TYR A 118 10.31 -9.88 -7.17
CA TYR A 118 10.68 -10.74 -8.30
C TYR A 118 11.55 -9.99 -9.32
N GLY A 119 12.67 -10.60 -9.70
CA GLY A 119 13.65 -10.02 -10.63
C GLY A 119 14.49 -8.87 -10.06
N ALA A 120 14.31 -8.52 -8.78
CA ALA A 120 15.05 -7.43 -8.15
C ALA A 120 16.35 -7.91 -7.49
N LYS A 121 17.41 -7.09 -7.61
CA LYS A 121 18.63 -7.20 -6.82
C LYS A 121 18.48 -6.44 -5.51
N LYS A 122 19.19 -6.89 -4.46
CA LYS A 122 19.15 -6.22 -3.14
C LYS A 122 19.59 -4.75 -3.21
N THR A 123 20.57 -4.43 -4.06
CA THR A 123 21.03 -3.04 -4.28
C THR A 123 19.93 -2.17 -4.85
N ALA A 124 19.30 -2.61 -5.95
CA ALA A 124 18.17 -1.89 -6.57
C ALA A 124 16.98 -1.77 -5.61
N MET A 125 16.64 -2.84 -4.88
CA MET A 125 15.58 -2.80 -3.88
C MET A 125 15.86 -1.77 -2.77
N LEU A 126 17.11 -1.65 -2.34
CA LEU A 126 17.51 -0.66 -1.34
C LEU A 126 17.35 0.77 -1.87
N GLU A 127 17.73 1.02 -3.13
CA GLU A 127 17.51 2.31 -3.79
C GLU A 127 16.02 2.66 -3.86
N TYR A 128 15.15 1.70 -4.20
CA TYR A 128 13.71 1.91 -4.28
C TYR A 128 13.12 2.27 -2.91
N LEU A 129 13.55 1.58 -1.85
CA LEU A 129 13.08 1.83 -0.49
C LEU A 129 13.59 3.17 0.06
N TYR A 130 14.84 3.56 -0.22
CA TYR A 130 15.33 4.89 0.12
C TYR A 130 14.54 5.98 -0.61
N LYS A 131 14.29 5.80 -1.91
CA LYS A 131 13.47 6.74 -2.67
C LYS A 131 12.06 6.88 -2.12
N ALA A 132 11.40 5.77 -1.77
CA ALA A 132 10.08 5.81 -1.13
C ALA A 132 10.13 6.58 0.21
N LYS A 133 11.17 6.34 1.01
CA LYS A 133 11.41 7.06 2.26
C LYS A 133 11.63 8.55 2.04
N ASP A 134 12.40 8.94 1.03
CA ASP A 134 12.69 10.34 0.69
C ASP A 134 11.43 11.07 0.16
N CYS A 135 10.54 10.36 -0.53
CA CYS A 135 9.20 10.86 -0.89
C CYS A 135 8.27 11.01 0.32
N GLY A 136 8.66 10.55 1.52
CA GLY A 136 7.85 10.57 2.72
C GLY A 136 6.87 9.41 2.86
N ILE A 137 6.91 8.42 1.95
CA ILE A 137 6.06 7.22 2.03
C ILE A 137 6.44 6.42 3.28
N ARG A 138 5.42 5.95 3.99
CA ARG A 138 5.56 5.20 5.25
C ARG A 138 4.85 3.85 5.24
N SER A 139 4.10 3.54 4.19
CA SER A 139 3.34 2.29 4.11
C SER A 139 3.68 1.57 2.81
N LEU A 140 3.99 0.28 2.92
CA LEU A 140 4.35 -0.58 1.80
C LEU A 140 3.48 -1.82 1.77
N LEU A 141 3.03 -2.25 0.59
CA LEU A 141 2.51 -3.59 0.38
C LEU A 141 3.64 -4.46 -0.21
N ALA A 142 4.21 -5.33 0.62
CA ALA A 142 5.33 -6.19 0.23
C ALA A 142 4.82 -7.45 -0.50
N LEU A 143 5.19 -7.59 -1.76
CA LEU A 143 4.73 -8.65 -2.65
C LEU A 143 5.91 -9.43 -3.24
N ARG A 144 5.65 -10.70 -3.58
CA ARG A 144 6.60 -11.49 -4.39
C ARG A 144 6.68 -10.89 -5.79
N GLY A 145 5.53 -10.63 -6.40
CA GLY A 145 5.40 -10.36 -7.83
C GLY A 145 5.29 -11.63 -8.65
N ASP A 146 4.92 -11.45 -9.91
CA ASP A 146 4.74 -12.52 -10.88
C ASP A 146 5.80 -12.44 -11.98
N PRO A 147 6.18 -13.58 -12.59
CA PRO A 147 7.01 -13.58 -13.78
C PRO A 147 6.33 -12.83 -14.93
N HIS A 148 7.12 -12.37 -15.90
CA HIS A 148 6.56 -11.76 -17.10
C HIS A 148 5.66 -12.75 -17.85
N VAL A 149 4.68 -12.23 -18.60
CA VAL A 149 3.77 -13.08 -19.38
C VAL A 149 4.58 -13.95 -20.35
N GLY A 150 4.44 -15.27 -20.22
CA GLY A 150 5.17 -16.26 -21.02
C GLY A 150 6.52 -16.68 -20.45
N GLU A 151 6.91 -16.15 -19.28
CA GLU A 151 8.12 -16.55 -18.56
C GLU A 151 7.78 -17.52 -17.43
N GLU A 152 8.60 -18.58 -17.28
CA GLU A 152 8.53 -19.45 -16.12
C GLU A 152 9.17 -18.79 -14.89
N TRP A 153 8.67 -19.15 -13.72
CA TRP A 153 9.28 -18.69 -12.47
C TRP A 153 10.73 -19.18 -12.38
N ASN A 154 11.66 -18.23 -12.20
CA ASN A 154 13.09 -18.51 -12.10
C ASN A 154 13.68 -17.78 -10.88
N PRO A 155 14.00 -18.50 -9.79
CA PRO A 155 14.52 -17.89 -8.57
C PRO A 155 15.92 -17.30 -8.76
N ALA A 156 16.72 -17.80 -9.70
CA ALA A 156 18.09 -17.33 -9.92
C ALA A 156 18.15 -15.88 -10.44
N LYS A 157 17.04 -15.36 -10.98
CA LYS A 157 16.95 -13.97 -11.44
C LYS A 157 16.76 -12.96 -10.31
N SER A 158 16.44 -13.43 -9.10
CA SER A 158 16.07 -12.58 -7.98
C SER A 158 16.94 -12.85 -6.76
N ASP A 159 17.32 -11.79 -6.03
CA ASP A 159 17.96 -11.98 -4.73
C ASP A 159 16.92 -12.27 -3.61
N PHE A 160 15.63 -12.23 -3.97
CA PHE A 160 14.48 -12.49 -3.12
C PHE A 160 13.65 -13.62 -3.72
N ARG A 161 13.44 -14.70 -2.96
CA ARG A 161 12.65 -15.85 -3.41
C ARG A 161 11.17 -15.68 -3.11
N TYR A 162 10.86 -15.10 -1.94
CA TYR A 162 9.50 -14.91 -1.45
C TYR A 162 9.28 -13.49 -0.93
N ALA A 163 8.00 -13.09 -0.82
CA ALA A 163 7.63 -11.84 -0.15
C ALA A 163 8.17 -11.76 1.29
N LEU A 164 8.31 -12.92 1.97
CA LEU A 164 8.93 -13.04 3.28
C LEU A 164 10.36 -12.46 3.32
N ASP A 165 11.16 -12.70 2.27
CA ASP A 165 12.53 -12.18 2.19
C ASP A 165 12.53 -10.66 2.11
N LEU A 166 11.54 -10.09 1.40
CA LEU A 166 11.37 -8.64 1.30
C LEU A 166 10.95 -8.02 2.63
N VAL A 167 10.02 -8.64 3.37
CA VAL A 167 9.64 -8.18 4.72
C VAL A 167 10.87 -8.14 5.64
N LYS A 168 11.63 -9.24 5.69
CA LYS A 168 12.87 -9.32 6.49
C LYS A 168 13.89 -8.26 6.07
N PHE A 169 14.03 -8.03 4.76
CA PHE A 169 14.95 -7.03 4.22
C PHE A 169 14.55 -5.60 4.60
N ILE A 170 13.27 -5.25 4.46
CA ILE A 170 12.76 -3.94 4.87
C ILE A 170 13.00 -3.73 6.37
N ARG A 171 12.63 -4.70 7.21
CA ARG A 171 12.83 -4.62 8.66
C ARG A 171 14.31 -4.48 9.04
N LYS A 172 15.19 -5.24 8.40
CA LYS A 172 16.64 -5.16 8.64
C LYS A 172 17.22 -3.77 8.35
N HIS A 173 16.78 -3.11 7.29
CA HIS A 173 17.39 -1.85 6.81
C HIS A 173 16.67 -0.59 7.31
N PHE A 174 15.38 -0.68 7.63
CA PHE A 174 14.53 0.47 7.96
C PHE A 174 13.83 0.37 9.32
N GLY A 175 13.96 -0.77 10.03
CA GLY A 175 13.30 -0.98 11.32
C GLY A 175 11.78 -0.78 11.22
N ASP A 176 11.24 0.05 12.10
CA ASP A 176 9.80 0.36 12.20
C ASP A 176 9.38 1.59 11.38
N TYR A 177 10.27 2.11 10.54
CA TYR A 177 9.97 3.27 9.70
C TYR A 177 8.77 3.01 8.77
N PHE A 178 8.74 1.82 8.14
CA PHE A 178 7.68 1.42 7.23
C PHE A 178 6.65 0.58 7.97
N VAL A 179 5.37 0.90 7.78
CA VAL A 179 4.29 -0.04 7.96
C VAL A 179 4.29 -1.00 6.77
N ILE A 180 4.28 -2.30 7.02
CA ILE A 180 4.37 -3.35 6.02
C ILE A 180 3.05 -4.13 5.99
N CYS A 181 2.30 -3.99 4.91
CA CYS A 181 1.20 -4.88 4.57
C CYS A 181 1.72 -6.07 3.76
N VAL A 182 1.06 -7.22 3.89
CA VAL A 182 1.28 -8.39 3.02
C VAL A 182 -0.03 -8.91 2.45
N ALA A 183 0.04 -9.57 1.30
CA ALA A 183 -1.12 -10.22 0.70
C ALA A 183 -1.47 -11.55 1.40
N GLY A 184 -2.77 -11.79 1.58
CA GLY A 184 -3.35 -13.08 1.97
C GLY A 184 -4.33 -13.59 0.91
N TYR A 185 -4.47 -14.92 0.76
CA TYR A 185 -5.27 -15.52 -0.31
C TYR A 185 -6.37 -16.39 0.31
N PRO A 186 -7.64 -15.90 0.38
CA PRO A 186 -8.72 -16.61 1.06
C PRO A 186 -9.04 -18.02 0.52
N GLN A 187 -8.66 -18.30 -0.73
CA GLN A 187 -8.81 -19.62 -1.37
C GLN A 187 -7.46 -20.35 -1.54
N GLY A 188 -6.39 -19.85 -0.92
CA GLY A 188 -5.02 -20.32 -1.10
C GLY A 188 -4.34 -19.75 -2.34
N HIS A 189 -3.04 -19.50 -2.26
CA HIS A 189 -2.25 -19.08 -3.40
C HIS A 189 -2.13 -20.22 -4.45
N PRO A 190 -2.30 -19.95 -5.76
CA PRO A 190 -2.27 -20.98 -6.81
C PRO A 190 -0.95 -21.78 -6.89
N ASP A 191 0.16 -21.15 -6.53
CA ASP A 191 1.49 -21.78 -6.51
C ASP A 191 1.82 -22.51 -5.18
N SER A 192 0.91 -22.48 -4.20
CA SER A 192 1.11 -23.16 -2.91
C SER A 192 0.66 -24.63 -2.99
N THR A 193 1.38 -25.51 -2.30
CA THR A 193 1.11 -26.96 -2.30
C THR A 193 -0.25 -27.31 -1.69
N SER A 194 -0.65 -26.55 -0.67
CA SER A 194 -1.92 -26.68 0.03
C SER A 194 -2.37 -25.33 0.62
N TYR A 195 -3.64 -25.23 1.00
CA TYR A 195 -4.16 -24.05 1.69
C TYR A 195 -3.52 -23.88 3.08
N GLU A 196 -3.27 -24.98 3.77
CA GLU A 196 -2.62 -25.02 5.08
C GLU A 196 -1.17 -24.52 5.01
N ASP A 197 -0.43 -24.92 3.98
CA ASP A 197 0.94 -24.41 3.76
C ASP A 197 0.92 -22.91 3.46
N ASP A 198 -0.04 -22.44 2.65
CA ASP A 198 -0.17 -21.02 2.32
C ASP A 198 -0.45 -20.16 3.57
N LEU A 199 -1.31 -20.65 4.46
CA LEU A 199 -1.55 -20.05 5.77
C LEU A 199 -0.31 -20.06 6.67
N GLY A 200 0.48 -21.15 6.65
CA GLY A 200 1.77 -21.23 7.33
C GLY A 200 2.74 -20.13 6.86
N TYR A 201 2.91 -19.98 5.54
CA TYR A 201 3.73 -18.92 4.97
C TYR A 201 3.19 -17.53 5.24
N LEU A 202 1.86 -17.36 5.29
CA LEU A 202 1.24 -16.12 5.72
C LEU A 202 1.62 -15.77 7.15
N LYS A 203 1.54 -16.74 8.07
CA LYS A 203 1.96 -16.54 9.45
C LYS A 203 3.44 -16.19 9.56
N GLU A 204 4.32 -16.85 8.81
CA GLU A 204 5.75 -16.50 8.81
C GLU A 204 6.00 -15.05 8.37
N LYS A 205 5.26 -14.54 7.37
CA LYS A 205 5.33 -13.13 6.95
C LYS A 205 4.96 -12.18 8.09
N ILE A 206 3.92 -12.49 8.85
CA ILE A 206 3.50 -11.71 10.03
C ILE A 206 4.54 -11.78 11.13
N ASP A 207 5.01 -12.98 11.49
CA ASP A 207 5.96 -13.20 12.57
C ASP A 207 7.33 -12.53 12.28
N CYS A 208 7.69 -12.37 11.01
CA CYS A 208 8.90 -11.66 10.59
C CYS A 208 8.72 -10.13 10.51
N GLY A 209 7.55 -9.61 10.87
CA GLY A 209 7.31 -8.19 11.10
C GLY A 209 6.37 -7.52 10.10
N ALA A 210 5.50 -8.23 9.39
CA ALA A 210 4.39 -7.56 8.69
C ALA A 210 3.29 -7.13 9.68
N ASP A 211 2.69 -5.97 9.44
CA ASP A 211 1.80 -5.27 10.38
C ASP A 211 0.32 -5.58 10.18
N PHE A 212 -0.11 -5.86 8.95
CA PHE A 212 -1.48 -6.23 8.62
C PHE A 212 -1.58 -6.93 7.26
N ILE A 213 -2.77 -7.47 6.96
CA ILE A 213 -3.04 -8.25 5.75
C ILE A 213 -4.11 -7.55 4.92
N ILE A 214 -3.92 -7.51 3.60
CA ILE A 214 -4.99 -7.27 2.62
C ILE A 214 -5.20 -8.57 1.85
N THR A 215 -6.45 -8.99 1.70
CA THR A 215 -6.75 -10.22 0.96
C THR A 215 -6.80 -9.99 -0.54
N GLN A 216 -6.45 -11.02 -1.30
CA GLN A 216 -6.91 -11.16 -2.68
C GLN A 216 -8.45 -11.11 -2.72
N LEU A 217 -9.00 -10.71 -3.86
CA LEU A 217 -10.43 -10.63 -4.09
C LEU A 217 -11.13 -11.98 -3.94
N PHE A 218 -12.41 -11.94 -3.60
CA PHE A 218 -13.29 -13.10 -3.46
C PHE A 218 -14.72 -12.67 -3.78
N PHE A 219 -15.58 -13.62 -4.15
CA PHE A 219 -16.97 -13.34 -4.54
C PHE A 219 -18.00 -13.65 -3.44
N GLN A 220 -17.67 -14.53 -2.50
CA GLN A 220 -18.56 -14.98 -1.43
C GLN A 220 -18.03 -14.54 -0.06
N ALA A 221 -18.90 -13.97 0.78
CA ALA A 221 -18.51 -13.47 2.10
C ALA A 221 -18.00 -14.61 3.01
N GLU A 222 -18.57 -15.80 2.86
CA GLU A 222 -18.22 -17.02 3.59
C GLU A 222 -16.76 -17.40 3.39
N THR A 223 -16.20 -17.16 2.19
CA THR A 223 -14.78 -17.40 1.90
C THR A 223 -13.89 -16.57 2.82
N PHE A 224 -14.20 -15.28 2.99
CA PHE A 224 -13.43 -14.40 3.86
C PHE A 224 -13.62 -14.74 5.34
N ILE A 225 -14.85 -15.02 5.77
CA ILE A 225 -15.15 -15.37 7.18
C ILE A 225 -14.38 -16.63 7.58
N LYS A 226 -14.34 -17.65 6.71
CA LYS A 226 -13.54 -18.86 6.93
C LYS A 226 -12.05 -18.54 7.01
N PHE A 227 -11.52 -17.78 6.04
CA PHE A 227 -10.11 -17.40 6.01
C PHE A 227 -9.68 -16.62 7.27
N GLU A 228 -10.51 -15.69 7.73
CA GLU A 228 -10.27 -14.94 8.97
C GLU A 228 -10.19 -15.87 10.18
N SER A 229 -11.17 -16.77 10.33
CA SER A 229 -11.19 -17.77 11.39
C SER A 229 -9.96 -18.69 11.36
N ASP A 230 -9.56 -19.15 10.18
CA ASP A 230 -8.39 -20.00 10.01
C ASP A 230 -7.11 -19.26 10.41
N CYS A 231 -6.96 -17.99 9.98
CA CYS A 231 -5.86 -17.12 10.39
C CYS A 231 -5.81 -16.94 11.92
N ARG A 232 -6.96 -16.77 12.58
CA ARG A 232 -7.02 -16.68 14.05
C ARG A 232 -6.61 -17.99 14.72
N SER A 233 -7.02 -19.14 14.18
CA SER A 233 -6.71 -20.45 14.76
C SER A 233 -5.20 -20.75 14.81
N ILE A 234 -4.43 -20.20 13.86
CA ILE A 234 -2.97 -20.31 13.84
C ILE A 234 -2.27 -19.13 14.56
N GLY A 235 -3.02 -18.21 15.18
CA GLY A 235 -2.47 -17.13 16.00
C GLY A 235 -2.09 -15.84 15.27
N ILE A 236 -2.57 -15.61 14.04
CA ILE A 236 -2.46 -14.30 13.40
C ILE A 236 -3.44 -13.34 14.09
N LYS A 237 -2.92 -12.28 14.72
CA LYS A 237 -3.72 -11.30 15.47
C LYS A 237 -3.82 -9.91 14.82
N CYS A 238 -3.03 -9.67 13.78
CA CYS A 238 -3.06 -8.41 13.06
C CYS A 238 -4.40 -8.20 12.31
N PRO A 239 -4.73 -6.94 11.95
CA PRO A 239 -5.89 -6.65 11.10
C PRO A 239 -5.82 -7.40 9.76
N ILE A 240 -6.97 -7.91 9.30
CA ILE A 240 -7.15 -8.56 8.00
C ILE A 240 -8.23 -7.78 7.26
N ILE A 241 -7.87 -7.18 6.13
CA ILE A 241 -8.71 -6.27 5.36
C ILE A 241 -9.20 -7.00 4.10
N PRO A 242 -10.52 -7.14 3.89
CA PRO A 242 -11.04 -7.80 2.71
C PRO A 242 -10.83 -6.94 1.45
N GLY A 243 -10.17 -7.50 0.44
CA GLY A 243 -10.09 -6.92 -0.90
C GLY A 243 -11.39 -7.15 -1.68
N ILE A 244 -12.02 -6.07 -2.16
CA ILE A 244 -13.27 -6.12 -2.92
C ILE A 244 -13.04 -5.47 -4.28
N LEU A 245 -13.43 -6.16 -5.36
CA LEU A 245 -13.34 -5.64 -6.71
C LEU A 245 -14.73 -5.53 -7.35
N PRO A 246 -15.30 -4.33 -7.47
CA PRO A 246 -16.58 -4.12 -8.13
C PRO A 246 -16.50 -4.46 -9.63
N ILE A 247 -17.41 -5.31 -10.11
CA ILE A 247 -17.50 -5.62 -11.55
C ILE A 247 -18.12 -4.43 -12.28
N GLN A 248 -17.32 -3.77 -13.11
CA GLN A 248 -17.75 -2.58 -13.87
C GLN A 248 -18.30 -2.91 -15.27
N GLY A 249 -18.26 -4.18 -15.67
CA GLY A 249 -18.76 -4.67 -16.96
C GLY A 249 -18.12 -6.00 -17.37
N TYR A 250 -18.60 -6.56 -18.48
CA TYR A 250 -18.18 -7.89 -18.94
C TYR A 250 -16.69 -8.00 -19.23
N ALA A 251 -16.09 -6.97 -19.83
CA ALA A 251 -14.65 -6.94 -20.11
C ALA A 251 -13.82 -6.91 -18.82
N SER A 252 -14.29 -6.20 -17.79
CA SER A 252 -13.67 -6.18 -16.46
C SER A 252 -13.71 -7.57 -15.84
N LEU A 253 -14.87 -8.24 -15.85
CA LEU A 253 -15.02 -9.60 -15.32
C LEU A 253 -14.02 -10.59 -15.96
N ARG A 254 -13.90 -10.60 -17.30
CA ARG A 254 -12.92 -11.49 -17.97
C ARG A 254 -11.48 -11.23 -17.56
N ASN A 255 -11.12 -9.96 -17.38
CA ASN A 255 -9.78 -9.59 -16.91
C ASN A 255 -9.54 -10.02 -15.46
N ILE A 256 -10.56 -9.89 -14.60
CA ILE A 256 -10.50 -10.27 -13.18
C ILE A 256 -10.26 -11.77 -13.04
N VAL A 257 -11.03 -12.59 -13.75
CA VAL A 257 -10.86 -14.05 -13.74
C VAL A 257 -9.45 -14.43 -14.19
N ARG A 258 -8.94 -13.78 -15.24
CA ARG A 258 -7.57 -14.02 -15.74
C ARG A 258 -6.49 -13.63 -14.74
N LEU A 259 -6.65 -12.51 -14.03
CA LEU A 259 -5.66 -11.98 -13.09
C LEU A 259 -5.68 -12.72 -11.74
N ALA A 260 -6.86 -13.02 -11.23
CA ALA A 260 -7.01 -13.60 -9.90
C ALA A 260 -7.02 -15.13 -9.90
N LYS A 261 -7.21 -15.78 -11.06
CA LYS A 261 -7.36 -17.24 -11.19
C LYS A 261 -8.44 -17.81 -10.26
N LEU A 262 -9.57 -17.11 -10.16
CA LEU A 262 -10.70 -17.46 -9.29
C LEU A 262 -11.92 -17.91 -10.09
N ASP A 263 -12.72 -18.77 -9.49
CA ASP A 263 -14.04 -19.16 -10.00
C ASP A 263 -15.08 -18.07 -9.67
N VAL A 264 -15.86 -17.67 -10.68
CA VAL A 264 -16.97 -16.72 -10.53
C VAL A 264 -18.26 -17.52 -10.33
N PRO A 265 -19.01 -17.32 -9.23
CA PRO A 265 -20.29 -17.97 -8.99
C PRO A 265 -21.37 -17.67 -10.04
#